data_AF-A0A1S3XT23-F1
#
_entry.id   AF-A0A1S3XT23-F1
#
_cell.length_a   1.000
_cell.length_b   1.000
_cell.length_c   1.000
_cell.angle_alpha   90.00
_cell.angle_beta   90.00
_cell.angle_gamma   90.00
#
_symmetry.space_group_name_H-M   'P 1'
#
loop_
_entity.id
_entity.type
_entity.pdbx_description
1 polymer ?
#
loop_
_entity_poly.entity_id
_entity_poly.type
_entity_poly.pdbx_seq_one_letter_code
_entity_poly.pdbx_strand_id
1 'polypeptide(L)'
;MDEVERREFAGKKAKLAAAELAKLSRRVCDSRAGNSFTSYITAKVLDNIQLSIRNVHILYRDMLTSSAVTVFGMKLSSLTIMRQLVSGKMRDGRVNKLVEVKGLELYCTTFQSTHEVMRDYAVDSNSKGRELEANDDKYVLVPLDVSLSLSAIGPP
;
A
#
# COMPACT_ATOMS: atom_id res chain seq x y z
N MET A 1 39.84 41.13 -27.15
CA MET A 1 39.87 40.16 -26.04
C MET A 1 40.50 38.90 -26.57
N ASP A 2 41.55 38.42 -25.92
CA ASP A 2 42.35 37.30 -26.38
C ASP A 2 41.53 35.99 -26.27
N GLU A 3 41.52 35.16 -27.31
CA GLU A 3 40.75 33.89 -27.30
C GLU A 3 41.18 32.97 -26.16
N VAL A 4 42.44 33.10 -25.74
CA VAL A 4 43.03 32.40 -24.60
C VAL A 4 42.36 32.80 -23.29
N GLU A 5 42.16 34.10 -23.05
CA GLU A 5 41.47 34.60 -21.84
C GLU A 5 40.01 34.12 -21.78
N ARG A 6 39.32 34.10 -22.93
CA ARG A 6 37.92 33.63 -22.98
C ARG A 6 37.81 32.14 -22.62
N ARG A 7 38.76 31.33 -23.07
CA ARG A 7 38.83 29.90 -22.77
C ARG A 7 39.15 29.65 -21.29
N GLU A 8 40.07 30.42 -20.70
CA GLU A 8 40.37 30.32 -19.28
C GLU A 8 39.18 30.70 -18.39
N PHE A 9 38.46 31.78 -18.74
CA PHE A 9 37.31 32.23 -17.97
C PHE A 9 36.17 31.19 -18.00
N ALA A 10 35.93 30.59 -19.16
CA ALA A 10 34.99 29.48 -19.30
C ALA A 10 35.40 28.26 -18.46
N GLY A 11 36.69 27.92 -18.45
CA GLY A 11 37.23 26.84 -17.63
C GLY A 11 37.07 27.08 -16.12
N LYS A 12 37.33 28.30 -15.65
CA LYS A 12 37.11 28.70 -14.25
C LYS A 12 35.63 28.65 -13.88
N LYS A 13 34.74 29.13 -14.75
CA LYS A 13 33.28 29.09 -14.53
C LYS A 13 32.73 27.67 -14.51
N ALA A 14 33.22 26.79 -15.38
CA ALA A 14 32.85 25.37 -15.40
C ALA A 14 33.32 24.65 -14.11
N LYS A 15 34.55 24.90 -13.66
CA LYS A 15 35.05 24.36 -12.38
C LYS A 15 34.24 24.86 -11.19
N LEU A 16 33.86 26.14 -11.17
CA LEU A 16 33.03 26.70 -10.12
C LEU A 16 31.62 26.08 -10.13
N ALA A 17 30.98 25.96 -11.29
CA ALA A 17 29.68 25.32 -11.42
C ALA A 17 29.71 23.85 -10.97
N ALA A 18 30.77 23.11 -11.34
CA ALA A 18 30.96 21.74 -10.89
C ALA A 18 31.17 21.65 -9.37
N ALA A 19 31.92 22.57 -8.78
CA ALA A 19 32.15 22.61 -7.33
C ALA A 19 30.88 22.94 -6.54
N GLU A 20 30.07 23.90 -7.02
CA GLU A 20 28.79 24.26 -6.39
C GLU A 20 27.75 23.14 -6.55
N LEU A 21 27.70 22.48 -7.72
CA LEU A 21 26.86 21.31 -7.94
C LEU A 21 27.26 20.14 -7.03
N ALA A 22 28.55 19.88 -6.86
CA ALA A 22 29.07 18.85 -5.95
C ALA A 22 28.76 19.16 -4.49
N LYS A 23 28.86 20.43 -4.05
CA LYS A 23 28.47 20.85 -2.70
C LYS A 23 26.98 20.67 -2.43
N LEU A 24 26.13 21.03 -3.40
CA LEU A 24 24.68 20.89 -3.29
C LEU A 24 24.28 19.42 -3.26
N SER A 25 24.85 18.61 -4.15
CA SER A 25 24.68 17.15 -4.20
C SER A 25 25.04 16.49 -2.86
N ARG A 26 26.20 16.86 -2.28
CA ARG A 26 26.64 16.30 -0.98
C ARG A 26 25.74 16.71 0.19
N ARG A 27 25.22 17.94 0.20
CA ARG A 27 24.24 18.37 1.22
C ARG A 27 22.91 17.62 1.13
N VAL A 28 22.53 17.18 -0.07
CA VAL A 28 21.27 16.45 -0.28
C VAL A 28 21.42 14.95 -0.01
N CYS A 29 22.56 14.33 -0.37
CA CYS A 29 22.77 12.90 -0.19
C CYS A 29 23.27 12.47 1.21
N ASP A 30 24.13 13.25 1.87
CA ASP A 30 24.82 12.81 3.11
C ASP A 30 24.29 13.45 4.40
N SER A 31 23.22 14.25 4.32
CA SER A 31 22.73 14.95 5.50
C SER A 31 21.49 14.28 6.10
N ARG A 32 21.41 14.33 7.43
CA ARG A 32 20.17 14.14 8.20
C ARG A 32 18.99 14.95 7.61
N ALA A 33 19.27 16.06 6.92
CA ALA A 33 18.28 16.89 6.24
C ALA A 33 17.74 16.27 4.94
N GLY A 34 18.54 15.50 4.18
CA GLY A 34 18.07 14.76 3.00
C GLY A 34 17.08 13.64 3.35
N ASN A 35 17.41 12.85 4.38
CA ASN A 35 16.49 11.85 4.94
C ASN A 35 15.25 12.51 5.55
N SER A 36 15.40 13.67 6.20
CA SER A 36 14.28 14.45 6.73
C SER A 36 13.38 15.00 5.61
N PHE A 37 13.94 15.41 4.48
CA PHE A 37 13.17 15.90 3.34
C PHE A 37 12.41 14.78 2.65
N THR A 38 13.06 13.65 2.33
CA THR A 38 12.38 12.49 1.74
C THR A 38 11.28 11.96 2.66
N SER A 39 11.54 11.89 3.96
CA SER A 39 10.54 11.53 4.97
C SER A 39 9.38 12.51 5.01
N TYR A 40 9.65 13.83 5.01
CA TYR A 40 8.62 14.86 4.96
C TYR A 40 7.73 14.75 3.71
N ILE A 41 8.33 14.58 2.52
CA ILE A 41 7.58 14.42 1.28
C ILE A 41 6.77 13.13 1.31
N THR A 42 7.37 12.02 1.78
CA THR A 42 6.68 10.72 1.91
C THR A 42 5.47 10.82 2.83
N ALA A 43 5.62 11.46 4.00
CA ALA A 43 4.53 11.70 4.93
C ALA A 43 3.42 12.54 4.27
N LYS A 44 3.77 13.63 3.58
CA LYS A 44 2.78 14.46 2.86
C LYS A 44 2.04 13.70 1.77
N VAL A 45 2.71 12.79 1.06
CA VAL A 45 2.07 11.92 0.07
C VAL A 45 1.11 10.96 0.77
N LEU A 46 1.54 10.25 1.81
CA LEU A 46 0.71 9.29 2.54
C LEU A 46 -0.49 9.93 3.25
N ASP A 47 -0.35 11.16 3.75
CA ASP A 47 -1.44 11.93 4.36
C ASP A 47 -2.59 12.16 3.37
N ASN A 48 -2.25 12.45 2.11
CA ASN A 48 -3.20 12.90 1.10
C ASN A 48 -3.55 11.84 0.04
N ILE A 49 -2.85 10.69 0.03
CA ILE A 49 -3.15 9.62 -0.92
C ILE A 49 -4.60 9.15 -0.74
N GLN A 50 -5.24 8.96 -1.89
CA GLN A 50 -6.53 8.28 -2.00
C GLN A 50 -6.28 6.92 -2.63
N LEU A 51 -6.88 5.89 -2.06
CA LEU A 51 -6.71 4.51 -2.46
C LEU A 51 -8.07 3.95 -2.87
N SER A 52 -8.13 3.23 -3.98
CA SER A 52 -9.30 2.45 -4.37
C SER A 52 -8.83 1.12 -4.94
N ILE A 53 -9.14 0.03 -4.26
CA ILE A 53 -8.84 -1.34 -4.68
C ILE A 53 -10.17 -2.07 -4.88
N ARG A 54 -10.25 -2.93 -5.90
CA ARG A 54 -11.45 -3.69 -6.24
C ARG A 54 -11.13 -5.17 -6.34
N ASN A 55 -12.15 -6.01 -6.15
CA ASN A 55 -12.08 -7.47 -6.33
C ASN A 55 -10.94 -8.11 -5.52
N VAL A 56 -10.90 -7.80 -4.22
CA VAL A 56 -9.85 -8.33 -3.34
C VAL A 56 -10.33 -9.65 -2.74
N HIS A 57 -9.47 -10.66 -2.79
CA HIS A 57 -9.67 -11.95 -2.14
C HIS A 57 -8.39 -12.35 -1.42
N ILE A 58 -8.45 -12.40 -0.10
CA ILE A 58 -7.36 -12.85 0.76
C ILE A 58 -7.71 -14.25 1.28
N LEU A 59 -6.76 -15.17 1.14
CA LEU A 59 -6.89 -16.55 1.57
C LEU A 59 -5.79 -16.87 2.58
N TYR A 60 -6.20 -17.33 3.76
CA TYR A 60 -5.33 -18.00 4.71
C TYR A 60 -5.60 -19.50 4.65
N ARG A 61 -4.53 -20.29 4.55
CA ARG A 61 -4.61 -21.76 4.53
C ARG A 61 -3.81 -22.32 5.69
N ASP A 62 -4.47 -23.12 6.50
CA ASP A 62 -3.84 -23.93 7.53
C ASP A 62 -3.74 -25.38 7.06
N MET A 63 -2.52 -25.90 7.05
CA MET A 63 -2.15 -27.27 6.67
C MET A 63 -1.51 -28.03 7.84
N LEU A 64 -1.75 -27.61 9.09
CA LEU A 64 -1.09 -28.14 10.28
C LEU A 64 -1.29 -29.65 10.51
N THR A 65 -2.35 -30.28 9.97
CA THR A 65 -2.55 -31.72 10.06
C THR A 65 -2.57 -32.34 8.68
N SER A 66 -1.86 -33.47 8.52
CA SER A 66 -1.83 -34.24 7.26
C SER A 66 -3.19 -34.78 6.83
N SER A 67 -4.22 -34.63 7.67
CA SER A 67 -5.57 -35.15 7.51
C SER A 67 -6.63 -34.08 7.24
N ALA A 68 -6.36 -32.79 7.46
CA ALA A 68 -7.34 -31.73 7.26
C ALA A 68 -6.71 -30.40 6.83
N VAL A 69 -7.33 -29.74 5.85
CA VAL A 69 -6.97 -28.39 5.42
C VAL A 69 -8.09 -27.44 5.79
N THR A 70 -7.76 -26.39 6.54
CA THR A 70 -8.71 -25.30 6.84
C THR A 70 -8.36 -24.08 6.00
N VAL A 71 -9.34 -23.51 5.33
CA VAL A 71 -9.22 -22.30 4.53
C VAL A 71 -10.11 -21.22 5.12
N PHE A 72 -9.50 -20.11 5.50
CA PHE A 72 -10.19 -18.89 5.87
C PHE A 72 -10.07 -17.89 4.73
N GLY A 73 -11.21 -17.40 4.24
CA GLY A 73 -11.26 -16.44 3.15
C GLY A 73 -11.93 -15.14 3.55
N MET A 74 -11.35 -14.03 3.09
CA MET A 74 -11.93 -12.70 3.18
C MET A 74 -12.01 -12.12 1.77
N LYS A 75 -13.20 -11.67 1.37
CA LYS A 75 -13.40 -10.98 0.09
C LYS A 75 -14.07 -9.64 0.32
N LEU A 76 -13.81 -8.71 -0.59
CA LEU A 76 -14.48 -7.42 -0.68
C LEU A 76 -14.54 -6.99 -2.15
N SER A 77 -15.66 -6.40 -2.54
CA SER A 77 -15.86 -5.88 -3.90
C SER A 77 -15.08 -4.58 -4.12
N SER A 78 -15.01 -3.72 -3.09
CA SER A 78 -14.15 -2.54 -3.10
C SER A 78 -13.69 -2.09 -1.71
N LEU A 79 -12.47 -1.57 -1.65
CA LEU A 79 -11.90 -0.84 -0.53
C LEU A 79 -11.50 0.55 -1.03
N THR A 80 -12.10 1.58 -0.47
CA THR A 80 -11.79 2.98 -0.77
C THR A 80 -11.31 3.67 0.49
N ILE A 81 -10.17 4.36 0.42
CA ILE A 81 -9.64 5.19 1.50
C ILE A 81 -9.44 6.59 0.94
N MET A 82 -10.10 7.57 1.54
CA MET A 82 -10.04 8.96 1.10
C MET A 82 -9.83 9.89 2.29
N ARG A 83 -9.16 11.02 2.05
CA ARG A 83 -9.01 12.04 3.08
C ARG A 83 -10.37 12.67 3.34
N GLN A 84 -10.80 12.68 4.60
CA GLN A 84 -12.05 13.31 5.01
C GLN A 84 -11.79 14.77 5.34
N LEU A 85 -12.36 15.67 4.53
CA LEU A 85 -12.25 17.10 4.75
C LEU A 85 -13.27 17.50 5.83
N VAL A 86 -12.81 17.60 7.08
CA VAL A 86 -13.64 18.13 8.16
C VAL A 86 -13.59 19.66 8.13
N SER A 87 -14.76 20.30 7.99
CA SER A 87 -14.88 21.75 8.04
C SER A 87 -14.71 22.23 9.48
N GLY A 88 -13.57 22.83 9.78
CA GLY A 88 -13.20 23.30 11.10
C GLY A 88 -11.69 23.55 11.16
N LYS A 89 -11.26 24.58 11.90
CA LYS A 89 -9.85 24.96 12.08
C LYS A 89 -9.09 23.75 12.64
N MET A 90 -8.49 22.93 11.77
CA MET A 90 -7.71 21.76 12.17
C MET A 90 -6.50 22.26 12.95
N ARG A 91 -6.63 22.17 14.27
CA ARG A 91 -5.54 22.38 15.20
C ARG A 91 -4.64 21.15 15.07
N ASP A 92 -3.43 21.39 14.60
CA ASP A 92 -2.24 20.58 14.86
C ASP A 92 -2.23 19.15 14.29
N GLY A 93 -1.57 18.97 13.13
CA GLY A 93 -1.02 17.67 12.69
C GLY A 93 -1.98 16.49 12.47
N ARG A 94 -3.30 16.66 12.62
CA ARG A 94 -4.27 15.54 12.57
C ARG A 94 -4.76 15.27 11.15
N VAL A 95 -4.73 14.00 10.75
CA VAL A 95 -5.24 13.53 9.45
C VAL A 95 -6.46 12.64 9.70
N ASN A 96 -7.57 12.98 9.05
CA ASN A 96 -8.79 12.18 9.05
C ASN A 96 -8.94 11.49 7.70
N LYS A 97 -9.20 10.19 7.73
CA LYS A 97 -9.48 9.38 6.53
C LYS A 97 -10.82 8.66 6.69
N LEU A 98 -11.64 8.70 5.65
CA LEU A 98 -12.81 7.87 5.52
C LEU A 98 -12.40 6.58 4.79
N VAL A 99 -12.77 5.44 5.34
CA VAL A 99 -12.58 4.12 4.77
C VAL A 99 -13.94 3.53 4.46
N GLU A 100 -14.16 3.17 3.22
CA GLU A 100 -15.37 2.50 2.76
C GLU A 100 -15.01 1.11 2.24
N VAL A 101 -15.67 0.09 2.78
CA VAL A 101 -15.54 -1.30 2.36
C VAL A 101 -16.90 -1.75 1.84
N LYS A 102 -16.92 -2.33 0.63
CA LYS A 102 -18.13 -2.85 0.00
C LYS A 102 -18.07 -4.35 -0.15
N GLY A 103 -19.20 -5.01 0.07
CA GLY A 103 -19.36 -6.46 -0.08
C GLY A 103 -18.31 -7.26 0.71
N LEU A 104 -18.01 -6.85 1.95
CA LEU A 104 -17.11 -7.57 2.84
C LEU A 104 -17.78 -8.90 3.24
N GLU A 105 -17.17 -10.02 2.86
CA GLU A 105 -17.60 -11.36 3.24
C GLU A 105 -16.44 -12.15 3.84
N LEU A 106 -16.76 -12.96 4.86
CA LEU A 106 -15.82 -13.87 5.51
C LEU A 106 -16.38 -15.28 5.45
N TYR A 107 -15.55 -16.24 5.07
CA TYR A 107 -15.94 -17.64 5.05
C TYR A 107 -14.82 -18.53 5.61
N CYS A 108 -15.22 -19.65 6.17
CA CYS A 108 -14.30 -20.65 6.70
C CYS A 108 -14.75 -22.03 6.22
N THR A 109 -13.84 -22.79 5.63
CA THR A 109 -14.11 -24.13 5.13
C THR A 109 -13.01 -25.08 5.55
N THR A 110 -13.38 -26.21 6.14
CA THR A 110 -12.46 -27.30 6.46
C THR A 110 -12.73 -28.49 5.56
N PHE A 111 -11.66 -29.05 5.00
CA PHE A 111 -11.69 -30.23 4.14
C PHE A 111 -10.92 -31.36 4.82
N GLN A 112 -11.47 -32.58 4.85
CA GLN A 112 -10.70 -33.78 5.19
C GLN A 112 -9.90 -34.20 3.96
N SER A 113 -8.60 -34.43 4.13
CA SER A 113 -7.73 -34.86 3.04
C SER A 113 -8.02 -36.32 2.68
N THR A 114 -8.86 -36.53 1.69
CA THR A 114 -8.56 -37.59 0.73
C THR A 114 -7.52 -37.03 -0.24
N HIS A 115 -6.53 -37.86 -0.58
CA HIS A 115 -5.30 -37.53 -1.33
C HIS A 115 -5.49 -36.82 -2.69
N GLU A 116 -6.72 -36.50 -3.10
CA GLU A 116 -7.09 -35.83 -4.35
C GLU A 116 -7.14 -34.28 -4.25
N VAL A 117 -7.39 -33.70 -3.07
CA VAL A 117 -7.63 -32.25 -2.92
C VAL A 117 -6.35 -31.40 -2.98
N MET A 118 -5.18 -32.00 -2.78
CA MET A 118 -3.91 -31.28 -2.70
C MET A 118 -3.34 -30.88 -4.07
N ARG A 119 -3.89 -31.41 -5.18
CA ARG A 119 -3.34 -31.19 -6.53
C ARG A 119 -3.90 -29.95 -7.26
N ASP A 120 -5.06 -29.45 -6.86
CA ASP A 120 -5.85 -28.50 -7.68
C ASP A 120 -5.73 -27.02 -7.28
N TYR A 121 -5.01 -26.71 -6.20
CA TYR A 121 -4.87 -25.33 -5.70
C TYR A 121 -3.42 -24.80 -5.76
N ALA A 122 -2.52 -25.53 -6.42
CA ALA A 122 -1.21 -25.01 -6.79
C ALA A 122 -1.42 -23.91 -7.82
N VAL A 123 -1.29 -22.65 -7.37
CA VAL A 123 -1.16 -21.38 -8.11
C VAL A 123 -1.16 -21.55 -9.64
N ASP A 124 -2.34 -21.80 -10.19
CA ASP A 124 -2.56 -21.72 -11.63
C ASP A 124 -3.55 -20.57 -11.83
N SER A 125 -3.07 -19.49 -12.41
CA SER A 125 -3.75 -18.19 -12.58
C SER A 125 -4.98 -18.26 -13.49
N ASN A 126 -5.55 -19.45 -13.71
CA ASN A 126 -6.68 -19.70 -14.59
C ASN A 126 -7.65 -20.78 -14.08
N SER A 127 -7.55 -21.21 -12.82
CA SER A 127 -8.63 -22.03 -12.26
C SER A 127 -9.85 -21.14 -12.04
N LYS A 128 -10.82 -21.25 -12.96
CA LYS A 128 -12.23 -21.02 -12.62
C LYS A 128 -12.50 -21.91 -11.42
N GLY A 129 -12.37 -21.34 -10.21
CA GLY A 129 -12.70 -22.02 -8.98
C GLY A 129 -14.11 -22.54 -9.17
N ARG A 130 -14.25 -23.88 -9.19
CA ARG A 130 -15.56 -24.50 -9.15
C ARG A 130 -16.28 -23.83 -7.99
N GLU A 131 -17.39 -23.16 -8.28
CA GLU A 131 -18.40 -22.78 -7.31
C GLU A 131 -18.74 -24.06 -6.55
N LEU A 132 -18.03 -24.27 -5.45
CA LEU A 132 -18.24 -25.39 -4.57
C LEU A 132 -19.51 -25.04 -3.81
N GLU A 133 -20.65 -25.36 -4.43
CA GLU A 133 -22.02 -25.37 -3.92
C GLU A 133 -22.14 -24.62 -2.59
N ALA A 134 -22.73 -23.43 -2.68
CA ALA A 134 -23.03 -22.54 -1.58
C ALA A 134 -23.99 -23.23 -0.59
N ASN A 135 -23.44 -24.08 0.27
CA ASN A 135 -24.01 -24.24 1.60
C ASN A 135 -23.74 -22.93 2.33
N ASP A 136 -24.81 -22.20 2.62
CA ASP A 136 -24.80 -20.92 3.35
C ASP A 136 -24.05 -21.04 4.70
N ASP A 137 -23.93 -22.24 5.25
CA ASP A 137 -23.25 -22.55 6.51
C ASP A 137 -21.73 -22.32 6.50
N LYS A 138 -21.12 -22.01 5.34
CA LYS A 138 -19.67 -21.73 5.21
C LYS A 138 -19.31 -20.27 5.53
N TYR A 139 -20.29 -19.37 5.48
CA TYR A 139 -20.05 -17.95 5.69
C TYR A 139 -20.07 -17.62 7.19
N VAL A 140 -18.94 -17.14 7.69
CA VAL A 140 -18.83 -16.55 9.04
C VAL A 140 -19.46 -15.16 9.04
N LEU A 141 -19.33 -14.44 7.93
CA LEU A 141 -19.91 -13.14 7.70
C LEU A 141 -20.46 -13.08 6.28
N VAL A 142 -21.79 -12.92 6.16
CA VAL A 142 -22.45 -12.63 4.88
C VAL A 142 -22.01 -11.27 4.34
N PRO A 143 -22.06 -11.03 3.02
CA PRO A 143 -21.63 -9.78 2.42
C PRO A 143 -22.27 -8.55 3.07
N LEU A 144 -21.45 -7.61 3.54
CA LEU A 144 -21.94 -6.35 4.08
C LEU A 144 -21.04 -5.16 3.73
N ASP A 145 -21.62 -3.97 3.77
CA ASP A 145 -20.93 -2.71 3.52
C ASP A 145 -20.57 -2.02 4.85
N VAL A 146 -19.33 -1.55 4.96
CA VAL A 146 -18.82 -0.86 6.15
C VAL A 146 -18.29 0.52 5.76
N SER A 147 -18.54 1.52 6.61
CA SER A 147 -17.88 2.82 6.54
C SER A 147 -17.25 3.16 7.88
N LEU A 148 -15.98 3.56 7.88
CA LEU A 148 -15.19 3.86 9.08
C LEU A 148 -14.52 5.23 8.91
N SER A 149 -14.56 6.06 9.95
CA SER A 149 -13.76 7.29 10.01
C SER A 149 -12.55 7.07 10.92
N LEU A 150 -11.35 7.24 10.38
CA LEU A 150 -10.09 7.07 11.09
C LEU A 150 -9.44 8.45 11.32
N SER A 151 -8.99 8.70 12.55
CA SER A 151 -8.27 9.91 12.92
C SER A 151 -6.91 9.54 13.48
N ALA A 152 -5.83 10.05 12.89
CA ALA A 152 -4.47 9.86 13.37
C ALA A 152 -3.78 11.21 13.59
N ILE A 153 -2.88 11.26 14.58
CA ILE A 153 -2.00 12.41 14.84
C ILE A 153 -0.66 12.08 14.17
N GLY A 154 -0.20 12.94 13.27
CA GLY A 154 1.11 12.78 12.63
C GLY A 154 2.26 12.87 13.65
N PRO A 155 3.42 12.24 13.37
CA PRO A 155 4.60 12.45 14.18
C PRO A 155 5.04 13.94 14.16
N PRO A 156 5.64 14.43 15.26
CA PRO A 156 6.12 15.82 15.37
C PRO A 156 7.23 16.16 14.37
#